data_AF-A0A0F9HDX6-F1
#
_entry.id   AF-A0A0F9HDX6-F1
#
_cell.length_a   1.000
_cell.length_b   1.000
_cell.length_c   1.000
_cell.angle_alpha   90.00
_cell.angle_beta   90.00
_cell.angle_gamma   90.00
#
_symmetry.space_group_name_H-M   'P 1'
#
loop_
_entity.id
_entity.type
_entity.pdbx_description
1 polymer ?
#
loop_
_entity_poly.entity_id
_entity_poly.type
_entity_poly.pdbx_seq_one_letter_code
_entity_poly.pdbx_strand_id
1 'polypeptide(L)'
;MSYPFAIRGAPGDEYIQGTTKLHQLGTLMATHDGRKFRYAKAGELLVCGESLQGPDEEVEVDLTVAAGTLGDQFISVTGKGTEAKDFYQDGYIYINLPGSTQVRLYQVASHAVLAISAGHKINITDSRGVQNTLIGDEEATLQANPFDGVITNAGSTDSGFAGIAVEDIASGSYGWVQTGGVCAASANTAMAEAEAVTSFSGAAGKVDIRGAVTELVIGYCFRGQTGTGTLETSLIFLTVD
;
A
#
# COMPACT_ATOMS: atom_id res chain seq x y z
N MET A 1 8.27 -23.86 -12.89
CA MET A 1 8.52 -23.14 -11.63
C MET A 1 7.16 -22.71 -11.11
N SER A 2 6.78 -23.15 -9.91
CA SER A 2 5.61 -22.62 -9.21
C SER A 2 6.04 -21.27 -8.63
N TYR A 3 5.31 -20.21 -8.93
CA TYR A 3 5.53 -18.88 -8.36
C TYR A 3 4.44 -18.63 -7.31
N PRO A 4 4.56 -19.17 -6.08
CA PRO A 4 3.57 -18.91 -5.04
C PRO A 4 3.69 -17.44 -4.61
N PHE A 5 2.89 -16.58 -5.23
CA PHE A 5 2.81 -15.14 -4.95
C PHE A 5 1.90 -14.82 -3.75
N ALA A 6 1.05 -15.77 -3.35
CA ALA A 6 0.08 -15.59 -2.27
C ALA A 6 0.17 -16.71 -1.23
N ILE A 7 0.05 -16.33 0.04
CA ILE A 7 -0.14 -17.25 1.15
C ILE A 7 -1.59 -17.74 1.13
N ARG A 8 -1.79 -19.05 1.27
CA ARG A 8 -3.12 -19.61 1.46
C ARG A 8 -3.47 -19.56 2.95
N GLY A 9 -4.32 -18.63 3.33
CA GLY A 9 -4.78 -18.46 4.71
C GLY A 9 -5.84 -19.48 5.10
N ALA A 10 -5.75 -20.00 6.33
CA ALA A 10 -6.86 -20.66 7.00
C ALA A 10 -7.77 -19.62 7.68
N PRO A 11 -9.06 -19.93 7.92
CA PRO A 11 -9.91 -19.05 8.71
C PRO A 11 -9.29 -18.79 10.09
N GLY A 12 -9.17 -17.51 10.46
CA GLY A 12 -8.53 -17.06 11.69
C GLY A 12 -7.14 -16.45 11.46
N ASP A 13 -6.47 -16.78 10.36
CA ASP A 13 -5.14 -16.23 10.05
C ASP A 13 -5.22 -14.72 9.77
N GLU A 14 -6.37 -14.21 9.33
CA GLU A 14 -6.60 -12.78 9.13
C GLU A 14 -6.49 -11.94 10.42
N TYR A 15 -6.68 -12.55 11.59
CA TYR A 15 -6.61 -11.86 12.88
C TYR A 15 -5.22 -11.95 13.52
N ILE A 16 -4.27 -12.62 12.87
CA ILE A 16 -2.90 -12.73 13.39
C ILE A 16 -2.21 -11.37 13.27
N GLN A 17 -1.78 -10.87 14.41
CA GLN A 17 -1.01 -9.63 14.54
C GLN A 17 0.13 -9.77 15.55
N GLY A 18 1.09 -8.85 15.49
CA GLY A 18 2.17 -8.79 16.47
C GLY A 18 3.22 -7.74 16.16
N THR A 19 4.19 -7.58 17.06
CA THR A 19 5.25 -6.58 16.93
C THR A 19 6.44 -7.06 16.09
N THR A 20 6.40 -8.31 15.61
CA THR A 20 7.46 -8.90 14.79
C THR A 20 6.96 -9.03 13.35
N LYS A 21 7.75 -8.50 12.41
CA LYS A 21 7.50 -8.64 10.98
C LYS A 21 7.66 -10.10 10.55
N LEU A 22 6.56 -10.76 10.17
CA LEU A 22 6.53 -12.16 9.75
C LEU A 22 6.65 -12.32 8.23
N HIS A 23 6.18 -11.33 7.48
CA HIS A 23 6.17 -11.31 6.02
C HIS A 23 6.66 -9.97 5.48
N GLN A 24 7.02 -9.92 4.19
CA GLN A 24 7.26 -8.66 3.50
C GLN A 24 5.97 -7.84 3.46
N LEU A 25 6.09 -6.52 3.56
CA LEU A 25 4.92 -5.65 3.51
C LEU A 25 4.28 -5.73 2.12
N GLY A 26 2.95 -5.73 2.09
CA GLY A 26 2.16 -5.96 0.87
C GLY A 26 2.07 -7.42 0.45
N THR A 27 2.58 -8.39 1.20
CA THR A 27 2.34 -9.83 0.91
C THR A 27 0.85 -10.10 0.82
N LEU A 28 0.41 -10.85 -0.21
CA LEU A 28 -0.99 -11.25 -0.38
C LEU A 28 -1.27 -12.54 0.38
N MET A 29 -2.35 -12.55 1.16
CA MET A 29 -3.00 -13.76 1.66
C MET A 29 -4.38 -13.91 1.04
N ALA A 30 -4.69 -15.10 0.55
CA ALA A 30 -6.01 -15.43 0.02
C ALA A 30 -6.62 -16.61 0.79
N THR A 31 -7.89 -16.48 1.18
CA THR A 31 -8.65 -17.51 1.89
C THR A 31 -9.58 -18.26 0.93
N HIS A 32 -10.06 -19.43 1.35
CA HIS A 32 -10.90 -20.30 0.50
C HIS A 32 -12.26 -19.68 0.12
N ASP A 33 -12.76 -18.75 0.93
CA ASP A 33 -14.00 -17.99 0.67
C ASP A 33 -13.82 -16.83 -0.31
N GLY A 34 -12.60 -16.63 -0.84
CA GLY A 34 -12.28 -15.60 -1.84
C GLY A 34 -11.93 -14.24 -1.24
N ARG A 35 -11.84 -14.09 0.09
CA ARG A 35 -11.29 -12.88 0.70
C ARG A 35 -9.78 -12.80 0.45
N LYS A 36 -9.29 -11.56 0.29
CA LYS A 36 -7.89 -11.23 0.05
C LYS A 36 -7.43 -10.20 1.07
N PHE A 37 -6.20 -10.38 1.57
CA PHE A 37 -5.60 -9.55 2.60
C PHE A 37 -4.18 -9.19 2.24
N ARG A 38 -3.74 -7.99 2.62
CA ARG A 38 -2.36 -7.52 2.47
C ARG A 38 -1.71 -7.40 3.85
N TYR A 39 -0.48 -7.85 3.96
CA TYR A 39 0.30 -7.72 5.20
C TYR A 39 0.78 -6.28 5.36
N ALA A 40 0.45 -5.65 6.48
CA ALA A 40 0.68 -4.23 6.72
C ALA A 40 1.27 -3.98 8.11
N LYS A 41 1.89 -2.81 8.26
CA LYS A 41 2.32 -2.25 9.54
C LYS A 41 1.46 -1.04 9.86
N ALA A 42 0.92 -1.00 11.07
CA ALA A 42 0.11 0.10 11.55
C ALA A 42 1.00 1.30 11.94
N GLY A 43 0.69 2.48 11.41
CA GLY A 43 1.26 3.76 11.82
C GLY A 43 0.60 4.30 13.09
N GLU A 44 -0.68 4.01 13.28
CA GLU A 44 -1.47 4.36 14.46
C GLU A 44 -2.30 3.17 14.96
N LEU A 45 -3.20 3.38 15.93
CA LEU A 45 -4.17 2.35 16.27
C LEU A 45 -5.19 2.24 15.13
N LEU A 46 -5.19 1.11 14.44
CA LEU A 46 -6.20 0.80 13.44
C LEU A 46 -7.38 0.12 14.14
N VAL A 47 -8.61 0.60 13.93
CA VAL A 47 -9.79 0.02 14.57
C VAL A 47 -10.55 -0.85 13.57
N CYS A 48 -11.06 -1.99 14.04
CA CYS A 48 -11.83 -2.92 13.21
C CYS A 48 -12.92 -2.22 12.39
N GLY A 49 -12.97 -2.55 11.09
CA GLY A 49 -13.94 -2.04 10.13
C GLY A 49 -13.59 -0.66 9.55
N GLU A 50 -12.50 -0.01 9.98
CA GLU A 50 -12.10 1.28 9.43
C GLU A 50 -11.52 1.16 8.02
N SER A 51 -11.86 2.14 7.17
CA SER A 51 -11.17 2.41 5.91
C SER A 51 -9.78 2.96 6.19
N LEU A 52 -8.77 2.38 5.54
CA LEU A 52 -7.37 2.68 5.78
C LEU A 52 -6.71 3.30 4.54
N GLN A 53 -5.66 4.09 4.78
CA GLN A 53 -4.81 4.64 3.74
C GLN A 53 -3.33 4.40 4.05
N GLY A 54 -2.53 4.33 2.99
CA GLY A 54 -1.08 4.31 3.11
C GLY A 54 -0.53 5.66 3.59
N PRO A 55 0.78 5.72 3.91
CA PRO A 55 1.43 7.00 4.18
C PRO A 55 1.41 7.89 2.93
N ASP A 56 1.26 9.19 3.15
CA ASP A 56 1.51 10.20 2.12
C ASP A 56 3.03 10.44 2.00
N GLU A 57 3.54 10.56 0.78
CA GLU A 57 4.96 10.72 0.53
C GLU A 57 5.25 11.68 -0.63
N GLU A 58 5.97 12.75 -0.30
CA GLU A 58 6.45 13.75 -1.28
C GLU A 58 7.99 13.87 -1.32
N VAL A 59 8.71 12.97 -0.63
CA VAL A 59 10.18 13.06 -0.47
C VAL A 59 10.89 12.13 -1.46
N GLU A 60 12.09 12.53 -1.90
CA GLU A 60 12.97 11.77 -2.79
C GLU A 60 12.43 11.54 -4.23
N VAL A 61 11.94 12.63 -4.84
CA VAL A 61 11.51 12.71 -6.26
C VAL A 61 12.63 13.33 -7.12
N ASP A 62 12.73 12.92 -8.38
CA ASP A 62 13.71 13.39 -9.38
C ASP A 62 15.17 13.29 -8.91
N LEU A 63 15.53 12.20 -8.26
CA LEU A 63 16.89 11.92 -7.79
C LEU A 63 17.84 11.74 -8.95
N THR A 64 19.03 12.33 -8.86
CA THR A 64 20.08 12.07 -9.84
C THR A 64 20.58 10.65 -9.69
N VAL A 65 20.45 9.84 -10.74
CA VAL A 65 20.98 8.48 -10.82
C VAL A 65 22.43 8.53 -11.30
N ALA A 66 23.33 7.83 -10.63
CA ALA A 66 24.70 7.66 -11.11
C ALA A 66 24.79 6.52 -12.11
N ALA A 67 25.76 6.61 -13.04
CA ALA A 67 26.01 5.56 -14.00
C ALA A 67 26.23 4.20 -13.31
N GLY A 68 25.64 3.15 -13.87
CA GLY A 68 25.60 1.81 -13.32
C GLY A 68 25.63 0.75 -14.42
N THR A 69 26.02 -0.46 -14.06
CA THR A 69 26.18 -1.55 -15.00
C THR A 69 24.98 -2.49 -15.00
N LEU A 70 24.72 -3.10 -16.16
CA LEU A 70 23.72 -4.15 -16.29
C LEU A 70 23.98 -5.26 -15.26
N GLY A 71 22.96 -5.64 -14.50
CA GLY A 71 23.03 -6.70 -13.50
C GLY A 71 23.53 -6.24 -12.12
N ASP A 72 23.81 -4.94 -11.93
CA ASP A 72 24.07 -4.41 -10.58
C ASP A 72 22.87 -4.67 -9.66
N GLN A 73 23.15 -5.06 -8.41
CA GLN A 73 22.11 -5.35 -7.41
C GLN A 73 21.68 -4.11 -6.61
N PHE A 74 22.11 -2.93 -7.06
CA PHE A 74 21.77 -1.66 -6.45
C PHE A 74 21.71 -0.56 -7.52
N ILE A 75 20.98 0.50 -7.21
CA ILE A 75 20.95 1.75 -7.97
C ILE A 75 21.60 2.81 -7.10
N SER A 76 22.57 3.53 -7.66
CA SER A 76 23.25 4.61 -6.95
C SER A 76 22.56 5.94 -7.23
N VAL A 77 22.16 6.67 -6.19
CA VAL A 77 21.43 7.93 -6.29
C VAL A 77 22.11 9.05 -5.48
N THR A 78 21.75 10.29 -5.81
CA THR A 78 21.99 11.46 -4.97
C THR A 78 20.71 11.77 -4.20
N GLY A 79 20.75 11.62 -2.89
CA GLY A 79 19.61 11.90 -2.02
C GLY A 79 19.32 13.40 -1.94
N LYS A 80 18.05 13.75 -1.76
CA LYS A 80 17.56 15.12 -1.57
C LYS A 80 17.04 15.36 -0.15
N GLY A 81 16.69 14.31 0.57
CA GLY A 81 16.19 14.32 1.94
C GLY A 81 17.12 13.63 2.94
N THR A 82 16.59 13.39 4.13
CA THR A 82 17.26 12.57 5.15
C THR A 82 16.25 11.56 5.66
N GLU A 83 16.42 10.31 5.22
CA GLU A 83 15.54 9.22 5.60
C GLU A 83 16.27 8.20 6.45
N ALA A 84 15.52 7.62 7.40
CA ALA A 84 16.03 6.57 8.25
C ALA A 84 16.48 5.36 7.41
N LYS A 85 17.35 4.54 7.99
CA LYS A 85 17.76 3.29 7.37
C LYS A 85 16.53 2.44 7.05
N ASP A 86 16.49 1.88 5.84
CA ASP A 86 15.43 0.97 5.38
C ASP A 86 14.01 1.57 5.40
N PHE A 87 13.88 2.90 5.40
CA PHE A 87 12.59 3.61 5.28
C PHE A 87 11.80 3.17 4.04
N TYR A 88 12.47 2.99 2.90
CA TYR A 88 11.85 2.56 1.64
C TYR A 88 11.86 1.03 1.45
N GLN A 89 12.17 0.23 2.47
CA GLN A 89 12.21 -1.24 2.33
C GLN A 89 10.83 -1.80 1.92
N ASP A 90 10.84 -2.81 1.04
CA ASP A 90 9.65 -3.41 0.42
C ASP A 90 8.83 -2.44 -0.45
N GLY A 91 9.20 -1.17 -0.53
CA GLY A 91 8.66 -0.19 -1.45
C GLY A 91 9.29 -0.30 -2.84
N TYR A 92 9.27 0.79 -3.59
CA TYR A 92 9.69 0.84 -4.98
C TYR A 92 10.65 1.98 -5.26
N ILE A 93 11.53 1.75 -6.23
CA ILE A 93 12.25 2.78 -6.94
C ILE A 93 11.85 2.68 -8.40
N TYR A 94 11.42 3.79 -8.99
CA TYR A 94 11.25 3.86 -10.43
C TYR A 94 12.24 4.83 -11.05
N ILE A 95 12.73 4.48 -12.23
CA ILE A 95 13.71 5.23 -13.01
C ILE A 95 13.05 5.69 -14.29
N ASN A 96 13.16 6.98 -14.58
CA ASN A 96 12.73 7.61 -15.81
C ASN A 96 13.89 8.34 -16.48
N LEU A 97 13.85 8.41 -17.82
CA LEU A 97 14.75 9.29 -18.57
C LEU A 97 13.98 10.59 -18.89
N PRO A 98 14.45 11.77 -18.46
CA PRO A 98 13.79 13.03 -18.78
C PRO A 98 13.53 13.19 -20.28
N GLY A 99 12.27 13.53 -20.63
CA GLY A 99 11.85 13.65 -22.03
C GLY A 99 11.60 12.34 -22.78
N SER A 100 11.68 11.19 -22.10
CA SER A 100 11.35 9.87 -22.65
C SER A 100 10.05 9.34 -22.05
N THR A 101 9.46 8.33 -22.70
CA THR A 101 8.33 7.54 -22.16
C THR A 101 8.79 6.26 -21.46
N GLN A 102 10.10 6.03 -21.39
CA GLN A 102 10.67 4.85 -20.75
C GLN A 102 10.68 5.00 -19.24
N VAL A 103 10.06 4.05 -18.54
CA VAL A 103 10.07 3.93 -17.09
C VAL A 103 10.41 2.50 -16.71
N ARG A 104 11.20 2.33 -15.64
CA ARG A 104 11.51 1.03 -15.05
C ARG A 104 11.20 1.05 -13.58
N LEU A 105 10.65 -0.04 -13.07
CA LEU A 105 10.28 -0.20 -11.67
C LEU A 105 11.10 -1.34 -11.06
N TYR A 106 11.66 -1.10 -9.90
CA TYR A 106 12.34 -2.09 -9.08
C TYR A 106 11.79 -2.03 -7.66
N GLN A 107 11.73 -3.18 -6.99
CA GLN A 107 11.38 -3.23 -5.57
C GLN A 107 12.66 -3.07 -4.73
N VAL A 108 12.55 -2.26 -3.68
CA VAL A 108 13.67 -1.92 -2.79
C VAL A 108 13.84 -3.00 -1.72
N ALA A 109 15.04 -3.56 -1.63
CA ALA A 109 15.40 -4.54 -0.61
C ALA A 109 15.88 -3.88 0.69
N SER A 110 16.73 -2.86 0.57
CA SER A 110 17.33 -2.14 1.70
C SER A 110 18.11 -0.91 1.24
N HIS A 111 18.38 0.00 2.16
CA HIS A 111 19.33 1.09 1.98
C HIS A 111 19.92 1.53 3.32
N ALA A 112 21.12 2.11 3.28
CA ALA A 112 21.65 2.83 4.44
C ALA A 112 20.84 4.11 4.69
N VAL A 113 21.09 4.80 5.80
CA VAL A 113 20.54 6.15 6.03
C VAL A 113 20.80 7.02 4.81
N LEU A 114 19.73 7.66 4.30
CA LEU A 114 19.84 8.61 3.20
C LEU A 114 20.18 9.99 3.75
N ALA A 115 20.93 10.74 2.98
CA ALA A 115 21.29 12.11 3.28
C ALA A 115 21.33 12.92 1.99
N ILE A 116 21.47 14.23 2.12
CA ILE A 116 21.62 15.13 0.98
C ILE A 116 23.04 15.02 0.43
N SER A 117 23.35 13.89 -0.20
CA SER A 117 24.68 13.56 -0.72
C SER A 117 24.63 12.53 -1.84
N ALA A 118 25.72 12.41 -2.60
CA ALA A 118 25.84 11.43 -3.68
C ALA A 118 26.35 10.07 -3.17
N GLY A 119 26.03 9.01 -3.92
CA GLY A 119 26.58 7.67 -3.71
C GLY A 119 25.76 6.78 -2.78
N HIS A 120 24.52 7.16 -2.49
CA HIS A 120 23.61 6.29 -1.76
C HIS A 120 23.24 5.09 -2.63
N LYS A 121 23.39 3.89 -2.06
CA LYS A 121 23.03 2.64 -2.74
C LYS A 121 21.66 2.18 -2.28
N ILE A 122 20.73 2.14 -3.22
CA ILE A 122 19.41 1.53 -3.05
C ILE A 122 19.52 0.08 -3.55
N ASN A 123 19.57 -0.88 -2.63
CA ASN A 123 19.65 -2.29 -3.01
C ASN A 123 18.27 -2.76 -3.49
N ILE A 124 18.24 -3.53 -4.58
CA ILE A 124 16.99 -4.03 -5.18
C ILE A 124 16.79 -5.53 -4.91
N THR A 125 15.53 -5.98 -4.92
CA THR A 125 15.19 -7.39 -4.69
C THR A 125 15.34 -8.27 -5.93
N ASP A 126 15.42 -7.66 -7.12
CA ASP A 126 15.49 -8.41 -8.39
C ASP A 126 16.79 -9.21 -8.49
N SER A 127 16.66 -10.55 -8.46
CA SER A 127 17.79 -11.48 -8.58
C SER A 127 18.65 -11.25 -9.83
N ARG A 128 18.10 -10.67 -10.90
CA ARG A 128 18.81 -10.40 -12.15
C ARG A 128 19.44 -9.00 -12.19
N GLY A 129 19.31 -8.21 -11.14
CA GLY A 129 19.84 -6.86 -11.02
C GLY A 129 19.18 -5.86 -11.97
N VAL A 130 19.82 -4.71 -12.17
CA VAL A 130 19.32 -3.68 -13.09
C VAL A 130 19.31 -4.23 -14.52
N GLN A 131 18.14 -4.20 -15.15
CA GLN A 131 17.90 -4.80 -16.47
C GLN A 131 18.39 -3.94 -17.65
N ASN A 132 18.91 -2.74 -17.41
CA ASN A 132 19.61 -1.90 -18.40
C ASN A 132 20.81 -1.22 -17.76
N THR A 133 21.82 -0.92 -18.57
CA THR A 133 22.87 0.01 -18.18
C THR A 133 22.26 1.38 -17.89
N LEU A 134 22.64 1.97 -16.76
CA LEU A 134 22.29 3.34 -16.38
C LEU A 134 23.44 4.23 -16.81
N ILE A 135 23.16 5.28 -17.58
CA ILE A 135 24.20 6.15 -18.15
C ILE A 135 24.48 7.40 -17.31
N GLY A 136 23.59 7.73 -16.37
CA GLY A 136 23.71 8.87 -15.46
C GLY A 136 22.90 10.11 -15.87
N ASP A 137 22.09 9.99 -16.92
CA ASP A 137 21.12 11.02 -17.35
C ASP A 137 19.70 10.73 -16.83
N GLU A 138 19.52 9.60 -16.16
CA GLU A 138 18.25 9.18 -15.61
C GLU A 138 17.93 9.85 -14.26
N GLU A 139 16.64 9.99 -13.99
CA GLU A 139 16.09 10.39 -12.71
C GLU A 139 15.42 9.20 -12.04
N ALA A 140 15.47 9.15 -10.72
CA ALA A 140 14.77 8.15 -9.93
C ALA A 140 13.82 8.79 -8.93
N THR A 141 12.74 8.09 -8.61
CA THR A 141 11.86 8.44 -7.49
C THR A 141 11.71 7.23 -6.58
N LEU A 142 11.79 7.47 -5.28
CA LEU A 142 11.53 6.46 -4.25
C LEU A 142 10.09 6.58 -3.75
N GLN A 143 9.48 5.43 -3.53
CA GLN A 143 8.14 5.30 -2.97
C GLN A 143 8.21 4.22 -1.89
N ALA A 144 7.88 4.54 -0.64
CA ALA A 144 7.82 3.52 0.40
C ALA A 144 6.63 2.61 0.17
N ASN A 145 6.62 1.51 0.91
CA ASN A 145 5.58 0.53 0.77
C ASN A 145 4.23 1.16 1.24
N PRO A 146 3.16 1.13 0.42
CA PRO A 146 1.85 1.65 0.81
C PRO A 146 1.25 0.99 2.07
N PHE A 147 1.82 -0.14 2.50
CA PHE A 147 1.43 -0.88 3.70
C PHE A 147 2.43 -0.70 4.87
N ASP A 148 3.39 0.22 4.80
CA ASP A 148 4.26 0.59 5.93
C ASP A 148 3.73 1.87 6.60
N GLY A 149 3.25 1.78 7.83
CA GLY A 149 2.72 2.95 8.53
C GLY A 149 1.30 3.33 8.10
N VAL A 150 0.46 2.33 7.81
CA VAL A 150 -0.95 2.49 7.46
C VAL A 150 -1.69 3.23 8.58
N ILE A 151 -2.55 4.16 8.20
CA ILE A 151 -3.36 4.97 9.12
C ILE A 151 -4.84 4.94 8.71
N THR A 152 -5.72 5.36 9.61
CA THR A 152 -7.14 5.55 9.33
C THR A 152 -7.30 6.62 8.26
N ASN A 153 -8.13 6.32 7.26
CA ASN A 153 -8.38 7.25 6.16
C ASN A 153 -9.08 8.50 6.69
N ALA A 154 -8.51 9.68 6.43
CA ALA A 154 -9.06 10.96 6.90
C ALA A 154 -10.42 11.34 6.25
N GLY A 155 -10.80 10.67 5.16
CA GLY A 155 -12.00 10.93 4.36
C GLY A 155 -11.74 11.76 3.09
N SER A 156 -10.53 12.29 2.92
CA SER A 156 -10.06 13.10 1.78
C SER A 156 -9.10 12.37 0.84
N THR A 157 -8.79 12.97 -0.31
CA THR A 157 -7.85 12.48 -1.34
C THR A 157 -6.38 12.64 -0.92
N ASP A 158 -6.02 12.15 0.27
CA ASP A 158 -4.69 12.38 0.82
C ASP A 158 -3.73 11.24 0.49
N SER A 159 -4.22 10.02 0.27
CA SER A 159 -3.37 8.85 -0.03
C SER A 159 -4.13 7.69 -0.67
N GLY A 160 -3.38 6.68 -1.15
CA GLY A 160 -3.94 5.45 -1.71
C GLY A 160 -4.64 4.60 -0.65
N PHE A 161 -5.78 3.99 -1.03
CA PHE A 161 -6.52 3.06 -0.16
C PHE A 161 -5.67 1.83 0.18
N ALA A 162 -5.48 1.57 1.47
CA ALA A 162 -4.66 0.47 1.97
C ALA A 162 -5.49 -0.73 2.46
N GLY A 163 -6.81 -0.68 2.36
CA GLY A 163 -7.70 -1.78 2.77
C GLY A 163 -8.65 -1.39 3.91
N ILE A 164 -9.33 -2.40 4.45
CA ILE A 164 -10.17 -2.29 5.65
C ILE A 164 -9.50 -3.05 6.80
N ALA A 165 -9.49 -2.46 7.99
CA ALA A 165 -9.01 -3.13 9.20
C ALA A 165 -9.94 -4.31 9.56
N VAL A 166 -9.39 -5.50 9.78
CA VAL A 166 -10.19 -6.69 10.14
C VAL A 166 -10.24 -6.93 11.65
N GLU A 167 -9.31 -6.33 12.39
CA GLU A 167 -9.12 -6.41 13.84
C GLU A 167 -8.49 -5.09 14.29
N ASP A 168 -8.49 -4.83 15.61
CA ASP A 168 -7.73 -3.73 16.18
C ASP A 168 -6.23 -4.03 16.11
N ILE A 169 -5.46 -3.18 15.40
CA ILE A 169 -4.00 -3.32 15.26
C ILE A 169 -3.32 -2.14 15.95
N ALA A 170 -2.56 -2.43 17.01
CA ALA A 170 -1.84 -1.39 17.75
C ALA A 170 -0.74 -0.73 16.90
N SER A 171 -0.55 0.59 17.11
CA SER A 171 0.52 1.35 16.44
C SER A 171 1.89 0.65 16.52
N GLY A 172 2.60 0.62 15.40
CA GLY A 172 3.88 -0.04 15.23
C GLY A 172 3.82 -1.57 15.10
N SER A 173 2.63 -2.18 15.24
CA SER A 173 2.44 -3.62 15.05
C SER A 173 2.14 -3.96 13.59
N TYR A 174 2.31 -5.23 13.26
CA TYR A 174 2.04 -5.81 11.96
C TYR A 174 0.79 -6.67 12.02
N GLY A 175 0.02 -6.69 10.93
CA GLY A 175 -1.18 -7.50 10.81
C GLY A 175 -1.68 -7.56 9.36
N TRP A 176 -2.89 -8.04 9.17
CA TRP A 176 -3.53 -8.16 7.86
C TRP A 176 -4.62 -7.11 7.69
N VAL A 177 -4.69 -6.50 6.51
CA VAL A 177 -5.76 -5.58 6.11
C VAL A 177 -6.48 -6.17 4.91
N GLN A 178 -7.81 -6.10 4.88
CA GLN A 178 -8.60 -6.72 3.80
C GLN A 178 -8.66 -5.80 2.58
N THR A 179 -8.33 -6.34 1.41
CA THR A 179 -8.26 -5.60 0.13
C THR A 179 -9.20 -6.17 -0.94
N GLY A 180 -9.73 -7.39 -0.73
CA GLY A 180 -10.62 -8.03 -1.69
C GLY A 180 -11.64 -8.98 -1.06
N GLY A 181 -12.72 -9.22 -1.80
CA GLY A 181 -13.82 -10.09 -1.41
C GLY A 181 -14.80 -9.45 -0.43
N VAL A 182 -15.62 -10.27 0.21
CA VAL A 182 -16.68 -9.82 1.13
C VAL A 182 -16.06 -9.29 2.43
N CYS A 183 -16.34 -8.03 2.76
CA CYS A 183 -15.75 -7.30 3.88
C CYS A 183 -16.83 -6.53 4.65
N ALA A 184 -16.76 -6.55 5.99
CA ALA A 184 -17.55 -5.65 6.83
C ALA A 184 -16.77 -4.35 7.02
N ALA A 185 -17.31 -3.24 6.52
CA ALA A 185 -16.67 -1.93 6.59
C ALA A 185 -17.60 -0.94 7.27
N SER A 186 -17.02 -0.02 8.01
CA SER A 186 -17.78 1.04 8.64
C SER A 186 -18.29 2.03 7.60
N ALA A 187 -19.59 2.34 7.59
CA ALA A 187 -20.22 3.20 6.59
C ALA A 187 -20.60 4.57 7.16
N ASN A 188 -20.41 5.63 6.37
CA ASN A 188 -20.82 7.00 6.72
C ASN A 188 -22.29 7.25 6.39
N THR A 189 -22.78 6.67 5.30
CA THR A 189 -24.16 6.80 4.83
C THR A 189 -24.79 5.42 4.60
N ALA A 190 -26.13 5.39 4.57
CA ALA A 190 -26.86 4.18 4.22
C ALA A 190 -26.68 3.89 2.72
N MET A 191 -26.25 2.68 2.39
CA MET A 191 -25.96 2.24 1.03
C MET A 191 -27.00 1.23 0.55
N ALA A 192 -27.48 1.39 -0.68
CA ALA A 192 -28.31 0.39 -1.34
C ALA A 192 -27.43 -0.71 -1.96
N GLU A 193 -28.03 -1.88 -2.19
CA GLU A 193 -27.35 -2.99 -2.86
C GLU A 193 -26.85 -2.57 -4.24
N ALA A 194 -25.67 -3.08 -4.61
CA ALA A 194 -24.98 -2.84 -5.88
C ALA A 194 -24.52 -1.39 -6.15
N GLU A 195 -24.65 -0.46 -5.20
CA GLU A 195 -24.04 0.87 -5.33
C GLU A 195 -22.51 0.79 -5.26
N ALA A 196 -21.84 1.63 -6.07
CA ALA A 196 -20.40 1.74 -6.05
C ALA A 196 -19.93 2.42 -4.75
N VAL A 197 -18.97 1.78 -4.09
CA VAL A 197 -18.41 2.22 -2.81
C VAL A 197 -17.07 2.91 -3.06
N THR A 198 -16.81 4.01 -2.35
CA THR A 198 -15.53 4.71 -2.32
C THR A 198 -14.94 4.72 -0.91
N SER A 199 -13.62 4.89 -0.82
CA SER A 199 -12.91 5.15 0.44
C SER A 199 -13.03 6.61 0.90
N PHE A 200 -13.53 7.50 0.05
CA PHE A 200 -13.77 8.91 0.38
C PHE A 200 -15.08 9.07 1.12
N SER A 201 -15.07 9.84 2.21
CA SER A 201 -16.27 10.03 3.01
C SER A 201 -16.18 11.31 3.82
N GLY A 202 -17.33 11.80 4.30
CA GLY A 202 -17.37 12.94 5.22
C GLY A 202 -16.89 12.63 6.64
N ALA A 203 -16.46 11.39 6.93
CA ALA A 203 -16.10 10.94 8.27
C ALA A 203 -14.91 9.97 8.23
N ALA A 204 -13.85 10.28 8.99
CA ALA A 204 -12.65 9.47 9.05
C ALA A 204 -12.95 7.98 9.35
N GLY A 205 -12.22 7.09 8.68
CA GLY A 205 -12.35 5.64 8.83
C GLY A 205 -13.63 5.04 8.24
N LYS A 206 -14.50 5.83 7.60
CA LYS A 206 -15.75 5.33 7.01
C LYS A 206 -15.66 5.26 5.48
N VAL A 207 -16.33 4.28 4.90
CA VAL A 207 -16.62 4.22 3.45
C VAL A 207 -17.91 4.95 3.13
N ASP A 208 -18.08 5.36 1.87
CA ASP A 208 -19.28 6.05 1.41
C ASP A 208 -19.69 5.62 -0.01
N ILE A 209 -20.87 6.06 -0.44
CA ILE A 209 -21.32 5.90 -1.82
C ILE A 209 -20.52 6.86 -2.68
N ARG A 210 -20.07 6.36 -3.84
CA ARG A 210 -19.39 7.19 -4.83
C ARG A 210 -20.29 8.35 -5.28
N GLY A 211 -19.88 9.58 -4.97
CA GLY A 211 -20.54 10.82 -5.36
C GLY A 211 -20.03 11.41 -6.69
N ALA A 212 -18.79 11.13 -7.08
CA ALA A 212 -18.19 11.68 -8.30
C ALA A 212 -17.41 10.64 -9.13
N VAL A 213 -17.37 10.84 -10.46
CA VAL A 213 -16.62 9.96 -11.38
C VAL A 213 -15.11 10.02 -11.21
N THR A 214 -14.60 11.01 -10.49
CA THR A 214 -13.18 11.15 -10.14
C THR A 214 -12.80 10.39 -8.87
N GLU A 215 -13.79 9.98 -8.07
CA GLU A 215 -13.54 9.22 -6.85
C GLU A 215 -13.12 7.79 -7.16
N LEU A 216 -12.24 7.27 -6.31
CA LEU A 216 -11.76 5.91 -6.32
C LEU A 216 -12.90 4.97 -5.99
N VAL A 217 -13.11 3.94 -6.81
CA VAL A 217 -14.06 2.86 -6.51
C VAL A 217 -13.29 1.72 -5.87
N ILE A 218 -13.63 1.41 -4.62
CA ILE A 218 -13.00 0.31 -3.87
C ILE A 218 -13.80 -1.00 -3.94
N GLY A 219 -15.04 -0.92 -4.40
CA GLY A 219 -15.93 -2.07 -4.50
C GLY A 219 -17.39 -1.67 -4.72
N TYR A 220 -18.29 -2.57 -4.32
CA TYR A 220 -19.73 -2.31 -4.34
C TYR A 220 -20.40 -2.83 -3.08
N CYS A 221 -21.55 -2.26 -2.73
CA CYS A 221 -22.35 -2.73 -1.61
C CYS A 221 -22.93 -4.11 -1.93
N PHE A 222 -22.45 -5.14 -1.21
CA PHE A 222 -22.88 -6.52 -1.41
C PHE A 222 -24.22 -6.78 -0.74
N ARG A 223 -24.45 -6.14 0.41
CA ARG A 223 -25.73 -6.16 1.11
C ARG A 223 -26.04 -4.76 1.63
N GLY A 224 -27.08 -4.19 1.04
CA GLY A 224 -27.58 -2.87 1.38
C GLY A 224 -28.25 -2.88 2.75
N GLN A 225 -28.26 -1.70 3.37
CA GLN A 225 -28.84 -1.53 4.68
C GLN A 225 -30.26 -0.98 4.54
N THR A 226 -31.28 -1.83 4.74
CA THR A 226 -32.68 -1.37 4.78
C THR A 226 -33.13 -1.26 6.24
N GLY A 227 -33.10 -0.06 6.83
CA GLY A 227 -33.76 0.21 8.13
C GLY A 227 -33.01 1.16 9.08
N THR A 228 -33.73 2.17 9.56
CA THR A 228 -33.42 3.04 10.73
C THR A 228 -32.03 3.70 10.79
N GLY A 229 -31.86 4.79 10.04
CA GLY A 229 -31.38 6.13 10.46
C GLY A 229 -30.03 6.35 11.18
N THR A 230 -29.44 5.33 11.77
CA THR A 230 -28.18 5.38 12.52
C THR A 230 -27.52 4.01 12.37
N LEU A 231 -26.76 3.80 11.31
CA LEU A 231 -26.02 2.55 11.12
C LEU A 231 -24.58 2.86 10.73
N GLU A 232 -23.68 2.10 11.34
CA GLU A 232 -22.24 2.36 11.38
C GLU A 232 -21.44 1.38 10.49
N THR A 233 -22.07 0.35 9.87
CA THR A 233 -21.37 -0.78 9.21
C THR A 233 -22.12 -1.46 8.06
N SER A 234 -21.53 -1.52 6.86
CA SER A 234 -22.07 -2.17 5.64
C SER A 234 -21.25 -3.37 5.19
N LEU A 235 -21.89 -4.34 4.51
CA LEU A 235 -21.19 -5.45 3.87
C LEU A 235 -20.87 -5.08 2.43
N ILE A 236 -19.58 -4.91 2.14
CA ILE A 236 -19.07 -4.51 0.84
C ILE A 236 -18.31 -5.66 0.19
N PHE A 237 -18.31 -5.71 -1.14
CA PHE A 237 -17.42 -6.57 -1.90
C PHE A 237 -16.27 -5.73 -2.44
N LEU A 238 -15.09 -5.87 -1.84
CA LEU A 238 -13.89 -5.16 -2.23
C LEU A 238 -13.30 -5.73 -3.53
N THR A 239 -12.85 -4.84 -4.40
CA THR A 239 -12.33 -5.17 -5.74
C THR A 239 -10.96 -4.56 -6.02
N VAL A 240 -10.22 -4.16 -4.99
CA VAL A 240 -8.97 -3.37 -5.13
C VAL A 240 -7.74 -4.23 -5.44
N ASP A 241 -7.94 -5.54 -5.71
CA ASP A 241 -6.89 -6.56 -5.79
C ASP A 241 -7.16 -7.61 -6.88
#